data_AF-A0A5E4CK01-F1
#
_entry.id   AF-A0A5E4CK01-F1
#
_cell.length_a   1.000
_cell.length_b   1.000
_cell.length_c   1.000
_cell.angle_alpha   90.00
_cell.angle_beta   90.00
_cell.angle_gamma   90.00
#
_symmetry.space_group_name_H-M   'P 1'
#
loop_
_entity.id
_entity.type
_entity.pdbx_description
1 polymer ?
#
loop_
_entity_poly.entity_id
_entity_poly.type
_entity_poly.pdbx_seq_one_letter_code
_entity_poly.pdbx_strand_id
1 'polypeptide(L)' 'VPYSELGGKTLVMAVYDFDRFSKHDIIGEFKVPMNTVDFGHVTEEWRDLQSAEKEE' A
#
# COMPACT_ATOMS: atom_id res chain seq x y z
N VAL A 1 1.04 14.98 3.38
CA VAL A 1 -0.25 15.18 2.66
C VAL A 1 -1.17 15.90 3.62
N PRO A 2 -1.69 17.09 3.29
CA PRO A 2 -2.70 17.77 4.09
C PRO A 2 -3.94 16.89 4.31
N TYR A 3 -4.56 16.95 5.49
CA TYR A 3 -5.74 16.14 5.81
C TYR A 3 -6.88 16.34 4.80
N SER A 4 -7.07 17.58 4.33
CA SER A 4 -8.07 17.95 3.32
C SER A 4 -7.87 17.26 1.96
N GLU A 5 -6.65 16.84 1.64
CA GLU A 5 -6.34 16.13 0.40
C GLU A 5 -6.41 14.62 0.55
N LEU A 6 -6.43 14.12 1.78
CA LEU A 6 -6.26 12.70 2.11
C LEU A 6 -7.42 11.85 1.59
N GLY A 7 -8.67 12.35 1.67
CA GLY A 7 -9.84 11.62 1.19
C GLY A 7 -9.83 11.27 -0.31
N GLY A 8 -8.99 11.95 -1.11
CA GLY A 8 -8.79 11.64 -2.53
C GLY A 8 -7.55 10.79 -2.83
N LYS A 9 -6.87 10.26 -1.81
CA LYS A 9 -5.64 9.46 -1.95
C LYS A 9 -5.88 7.99 -1.64
N THR A 10 -4.99 7.17 -2.17
CA THR A 10 -4.89 5.74 -1.87
C THR A 10 -3.50 5.48 -1.33
N LEU A 11 -3.42 4.86 -0.15
CA LEU A 11 -2.16 4.32 0.36
C LEU A 11 -1.90 3.01 -0.37
N VAL A 12 -0.76 2.91 -1.05
CA VAL A 12 -0.27 1.67 -1.65
C VAL A 12 0.86 1.15 -0.77
N MET A 13 0.70 -0.08 -0.28
CA MET A 13 1.72 -0.79 0.46
C MET A 13 2.15 -1.99 -0.37
N ALA A 14 3.41 -2.02 -0.79
CA ALA A 14 3.99 -3.08 -1.60
C ALA A 14 5.11 -3.78 -0.83
N VAL A 15 5.16 -5.09 -0.94
CA VAL A 15 6.18 -5.94 -0.31
C VAL A 15 7.09 -6.47 -1.41
N TYR A 16 8.39 -6.29 -1.21
CA TYR A 16 9.42 -6.74 -2.14
C TYR A 16 10.36 -7.72 -1.44
N ASP A 17 10.84 -8.69 -2.20
CA ASP A 17 11.99 -9.50 -1.83
C ASP A 17 13.28 -8.72 -2.15
N PHE A 18 14.19 -8.66 -1.18
CA PHE A 18 15.39 -7.84 -1.33
C PHE A 18 16.51 -8.64 -1.98
N ASP A 19 16.98 -8.12 -3.11
CA ASP A 19 18.14 -8.61 -3.84
C ASP A 19 19.32 -7.65 -3.77
N ARG A 20 20.49 -8.17 -3.39
CA ARG A 20 21.72 -7.36 -3.32
C ARG A 20 22.29 -6.98 -4.69
N PHE A 21 22.03 -7.80 -5.72
CA PHE A 21 22.71 -7.70 -7.02
C PHE A 21 21.76 -7.68 -8.23
N SER A 22 20.44 -7.64 -8.00
CA SER A 22 19.41 -7.57 -9.05
C SER A 22 18.26 -6.64 -8.63
N LYS A 23 17.27 -6.46 -9.53
CA LYS A 23 16.03 -5.77 -9.20
C LYS A 23 15.28 -6.59 -8.15
N HIS A 24 14.72 -5.90 -7.16
CA HIS A 24 13.87 -6.50 -6.15
C HIS A 24 12.59 -7.05 -6.78
N ASP A 25 12.27 -8.30 -6.48
CA ASP A 25 11.05 -8.95 -6.94
C ASP A 25 9.87 -8.51 -6.08
N ILE A 26 8.77 -8.13 -6.73
CA ILE A 26 7.54 -7.80 -6.00
C ILE A 26 6.83 -9.09 -5.58
N ILE A 27 6.55 -9.22 -4.29
CA ILE A 27 5.75 -10.33 -3.74
C ILE A 27 4.26 -10.03 -3.93
N GLY A 28 3.86 -8.77 -3.70
CA GLY A 28 2.50 -8.29 -3.87
C GLY A 28 2.28 -6.93 -3.23
N GLU A 29 1.08 -6.38 -3.40
CA GLU A 29 0.69 -5.09 -2.86
C GLU A 29 -0.73 -5.11 -2.30
N PHE A 30 -1.08 -4.10 -1.52
CA PHE A 30 -2.46 -3.79 -1.20
C PHE A 30 -2.69 -2.28 -1.17
N LYS A 31 -3.92 -1.90 -1.50
CA LYS A 31 -4.34 -0.52 -1.71
C LYS A 31 -5.45 -0.18 -0.72
N VAL A 32 -5.27 0.90 0.04
CA VAL A 32 -6.27 1.40 0.99
C VAL A 32 -6.72 2.78 0.54
N PRO A 33 -7.98 2.96 0.08
CA PRO A 33 -8.54 4.28 -0.14
C PRO A 33 -8.60 5.03 1.20
N MET A 34 -7.95 6.18 1.29
CA MET A 34 -7.82 6.88 2.59
C MET A 34 -9.14 7.50 3.07
N ASN A 35 -10.17 7.56 2.23
CA ASN A 35 -11.53 7.90 2.65
C ASN A 35 -12.25 6.78 3.42
N THR A 36 -11.69 5.57 3.50
CA THR A 36 -12.26 4.45 4.27
C THR A 36 -11.60 4.25 5.64
N VAL A 37 -10.58 5.06 5.97
CA VAL A 37 -9.81 4.93 7.22
C VAL A 37 -10.31 5.96 8.24
N ASP A 38 -10.57 5.51 9.46
CA ASP A 38 -10.80 6.40 10.60
C ASP A 38 -9.45 6.82 11.22
N PHE A 39 -9.07 8.08 11.02
CA PHE A 39 -7.84 8.65 11.57
C PHE A 39 -7.97 9.14 13.02
N GLY A 40 -9.16 9.06 13.63
CA GLY A 40 -9.37 9.36 15.04
C GLY A 40 -8.87 8.26 15.99
N HIS A 41 -8.62 7.06 15.46
CA HIS A 41 -8.22 5.89 16.21
C HIS A 41 -7.11 5.11 15.47
N VAL A 42 -6.44 4.21 16.19
CA VAL A 42 -5.48 3.28 15.58
C VAL A 42 -6.26 2.19 14.85
N THR A 43 -5.95 1.99 13.56
CA THR A 43 -6.50 0.89 12.76
C THR A 43 -5.48 -0.25 12.72
N GLU A 44 -5.86 -1.44 13.18
CA GLU A 44 -5.06 -2.67 13.10
C GLU A 44 -5.85 -3.74 12.37
N GLU A 45 -5.36 -4.19 11.21
CA GLU A 45 -6.04 -5.22 10.42
C GLU A 45 -5.07 -6.07 9.60
N TRP A 46 -5.52 -7.28 9.26
CA TRP A 46 -4.82 -8.18 8.35
C TRP A 46 -5.52 -8.18 6.98
N ARG A 47 -4.72 -8.23 5.93
CA ARG A 47 -5.14 -8.28 4.52
C ARG A 47 -4.19 -9.17 3.75
N ASP A 48 -4.73 -9.93 2.81
CA ASP A 48 -3.93 -10.67 1.84
C ASP A 48 -3.32 -9.73 0.81
N LEU A 49 -2.09 -10.00 0.40
CA LEU A 49 -1.45 -9.30 -0.71
C LEU A 49 -2.13 -9.66 -2.03
N GLN A 50 -2.43 -8.64 -2.83
CA GLN A 50 -2.86 -8.79 -4.21
C GLN A 50 -1.63 -8.87 -5.12
N SER A 51 -1.76 -9.56 -6.26
CA SER A 51 -0.74 -9.49 -7.30
C SER A 51 -0.54 -8.04 -7.71
N ALA A 52 0.71 -7.58 -7.67
CA ALA A 52 1.00 -6.23 -8.13
C ALA A 52 0.81 -6.14 -9.64
N GLU A 53 0.16 -5.06 -10.10
CA GLU A 53 0.16 -4.72 -11.51
C GLU A 53 1.62 -4.54 -11.93
N LYS A 54 2.09 -5.35 -12.89
CA LYS A 54 3.42 -5.15 -13.45
C LYS A 54 3.42 -3.77 -14.11
N GLU A 55 4.24 -2.84 -13.62
CA GLU A 55 4.59 -1.65 -14.39
C GLU A 55 5.20 -2.14 -15.71
N GLU A 56 4.49 -1.90 -16.82
CA GLU A 56 4.97 -2.11 -18.20
C GLU A 56 6.12 -1.16 -18.54
#